data_AF-G4YWK3-F1
#
_entry.id   AF-G4YWK3-F1
#
_cell.length_a   1.000
_cell.length_b   1.000
_cell.length_c   1.000
_cell.angle_alpha   90.00
_cell.angle_beta   90.00
_cell.angle_gamma   90.00
#
_symmetry.space_group_name_H-M   'P 1'
#
loop_
_entity.id
_entity.type
_entity.pdbx_description
1 polymer ?
#
loop_
_entity_poly.entity_id
_entity_poly.type
_entity_poly.pdbx_seq_one_letter_code
_entity_poly.pdbx_strand_id
1 'polypeptide(L)' 'PPVITRLLHSRACRSAIMFGDHLTTGQCKELIEELKTCQLPFQCAHGRPSVVPLAEI' A
#
# COMPACT_ATOMS: atom_id res chain seq x y z
N PRO A 1 -18.04 0.12 12.89
CA PRO A 1 -17.57 -0.06 14.28
C PRO A 1 -16.03 -0.11 14.34
N PRO A 2 -15.38 0.51 15.34
CA PRO A 2 -13.92 0.59 15.43
C PRO A 2 -13.21 -0.78 15.35
N VAL A 3 -13.85 -1.82 15.91
CA VAL A 3 -13.33 -3.20 15.87
C VAL A 3 -13.23 -3.74 14.44
N ILE A 4 -14.24 -3.52 13.60
CA ILE A 4 -14.24 -4.00 12.21
C ILE A 4 -13.12 -3.30 11.42
N THR A 5 -13.01 -1.98 11.55
CA THR A 5 -11.97 -1.20 10.89
C THR A 5 -10.57 -1.68 11.29
N ARG A 6 -10.33 -1.91 12.59
CA ARG A 6 -9.05 -2.44 13.09
C ARG A 6 -8.74 -3.84 12.53
N LEU A 7 -9.74 -4.72 12.43
CA LEU A 7 -9.55 -6.04 11.82
C LEU A 7 -9.20 -5.93 10.33
N LEU A 8 -9.88 -5.05 9.59
CA LEU A 8 -9.59 -4.81 8.18
C LEU A 8 -8.18 -4.23 7.97
N HIS A 9 -7.77 -3.28 8.80
CA HIS A 9 -6.40 -2.72 8.74
C HIS A 9 -5.35 -3.81 8.96
N SER A 10 -5.53 -4.63 10.01
CA SER A 10 -4.60 -5.72 10.31
C SER A 10 -4.57 -6.77 9.20
N ARG A 11 -5.72 -7.13 8.63
CA ARG A 11 -5.80 -8.06 7.50
C ARG A 11 -5.06 -7.50 6.29
N ALA A 12 -5.35 -6.27 5.88
CA ALA A 12 -4.74 -5.62 4.73
C ALA A 12 -3.20 -5.61 4.83
N CYS A 13 -2.66 -5.26 6.01
CA CYS A 13 -1.20 -5.25 6.20
C CYS A 13 -0.59 -6.65 6.21
N ARG A 14 -1.28 -7.66 6.76
CA ARG A 14 -0.74 -9.04 6.84
C ARG A 14 -0.83 -9.82 5.53
N SER A 15 -1.74 -9.45 4.64
CA SER A 15 -1.88 -10.06 3.31
C SER A 15 -1.18 -9.27 2.20
N ALA A 16 -0.59 -8.13 2.51
CA ALA A 16 0.13 -7.32 1.53
C ALA A 16 1.45 -7.98 1.10
N ILE A 17 2.00 -7.48 0.00
CA ILE A 17 3.39 -7.74 -0.40
C ILE A 17 4.32 -7.29 0.73
N MET A 18 5.30 -8.12 1.08
CA MET A 18 6.22 -7.93 2.20
C MET A 18 7.63 -7.58 1.74
N PHE A 19 8.44 -7.09 2.68
CA PHE A 19 9.86 -6.89 2.43
C PHE A 19 10.55 -8.22 2.13
N GLY A 20 11.31 -8.24 1.03
CA GLY A 20 12.01 -9.44 0.55
C GLY A 20 11.26 -10.23 -0.51
N ASP A 21 9.97 -9.92 -0.76
CA ASP A 21 9.23 -10.54 -1.86
C ASP A 21 9.81 -10.11 -3.21
N HIS A 22 10.09 -11.08 -4.08
CA HIS A 22 10.51 -10.79 -5.44
C HIS A 22 9.29 -10.43 -6.29
N LEU A 23 9.36 -9.26 -6.94
CA LEU A 23 8.34 -8.80 -7.88
C LEU A 23 8.94 -8.65 -9.27
N THR A 24 8.19 -9.13 -10.27
CA THR A 24 8.46 -8.80 -11.66
C THR A 24 8.10 -7.34 -11.95
N THR A 25 8.67 -6.77 -13.01
CA THR A 25 8.32 -5.42 -13.47
C THR A 25 6.83 -5.27 -13.80
N GLY A 26 6.16 -6.35 -14.26
CA GLY A 26 4.72 -6.34 -14.52
C GLY A 26 3.90 -6.14 -13.25
N GLN A 27 4.20 -6.91 -12.20
CA GLN A 27 3.55 -6.79 -10.89
C GLN A 27 3.78 -5.42 -10.25
N CYS A 28 5.00 -4.87 -10.39
CA CYS A 28 5.28 -3.52 -9.92
C CYS A 28 4.40 -2.47 -10.62
N LYS A 29 4.18 -2.59 -11.94
CA LYS A 29 3.31 -1.67 -12.68
C LYS A 29 1.84 -1.81 -12.27
N GLU A 30 1.36 -3.04 -12.13
CA GLU A 30 0.00 -3.32 -11.66
C GLU A 30 -0.24 -2.72 -10.27
N LEU A 31 0.71 -2.88 -9.35
CA LEU A 31 0.63 -2.29 -8.01
C LEU A 31 0.46 -0.76 -8.04
N ILE A 32 1.17 -0.08 -8.95
CA ILE A 32 1.06 1.38 -9.11
C ILE A 32 -0.29 1.78 -9.72
N GLU A 33 -0.80 1.04 -10.70
CA GLU A 33 -2.12 1.28 -11.28
C GLU A 33 -3.25 1.05 -10.25
N GLU A 34 -3.14 0.01 -9.42
CA GLU A 34 -4.09 -0.23 -8.33
C GLU A 34 -4.02 0.88 -7.27
N LEU A 35 -2.81 1.30 -6.89
CA LEU A 35 -2.60 2.36 -5.90
C LEU A 35 -3.30 3.66 -6.32
N LYS A 36 -3.23 4.01 -7.61
CA LYS A 36 -3.89 5.20 -8.20
C LYS A 36 -5.41 5.22 -8.00
N THR A 37 -6.05 4.06 -7.87
CA THR A 37 -7.51 3.96 -7.66
C THR A 37 -7.94 4.13 -6.21
N CYS A 38 -6.99 4.11 -5.26
CA CYS A 38 -7.27 4.26 -3.84
C CYS A 38 -7.66 5.70 -3.51
N GLN A 39 -8.57 5.89 -2.54
CA GLN A 39 -8.97 7.23 -2.08
C GLN A 39 -7.84 7.98 -1.36
N LEU A 40 -6.96 7.25 -0.65
CA LEU A 40 -5.80 7.78 0.06
C LEU A 40 -4.53 7.06 -0.41
N PRO A 41 -4.06 7.32 -1.64
CA PRO A 41 -3.00 6.51 -2.27
C PRO A 41 -1.62 6.73 -1.61
N PHE A 42 -1.42 7.84 -0.91
CA PHE A 42 -0.12 8.17 -0.31
C PHE A 42 -0.01 7.78 1.16
N GLN A 43 -1.04 7.15 1.73
CA GLN A 43 -1.05 6.75 3.13
C GLN A 43 -1.70 5.37 3.31
N CYS A 44 -1.02 4.46 3.99
CA CYS A 44 -1.58 3.15 4.30
C CYS A 44 -2.64 3.25 5.41
N ALA A 45 -3.40 2.17 5.62
CA ALA A 45 -4.44 2.10 6.67
C ALA A 45 -3.92 2.35 8.11
N HIS A 46 -2.62 2.27 8.34
CA HIS A 46 -1.97 2.55 9.64
C HIS A 46 -1.33 3.94 9.72
N GLY A 47 -1.47 4.76 8.68
CA GLY A 47 -0.93 6.13 8.66
C GLY A 47 0.50 6.26 8.12
N ARG A 48 1.15 5.18 7.67
CA ARG A 48 2.50 5.26 7.10
C ARG A 48 2.45 5.80 5.66
N PRO A 49 3.44 6.60 5.22
CA PRO A 49 3.51 7.03 3.83
C PRO A 49 3.74 5.82 2.91
N SER A 50 3.00 5.76 1.80
CA SER A 50 3.13 4.68 0.81
C SER A 50 4.13 5.00 -0.30
N VAL A 51 4.39 6.27 -0.57
CA VAL A 51 5.30 6.77 -1.60
C VAL A 51 6.07 7.98 -1.05
N VAL A 52 7.35 8.10 -1.41
CA VAL A 52 8.20 9.26 -1.05
C VAL A 52 8.89 9.81 -2.31
N PRO A 53 9.03 11.13 -2.45
CA PRO A 53 9.79 11.71 -3.56
C PRO A 53 11.29 11.41 -3.39
N LEU A 54 11.97 11.09 -4.49
CA LEU A 54 13.42 10.83 -4.50
C LEU A 54 14.26 12.02 -4.94
N ALA A 55 13.64 12.99 -5.63
CA ALA A 55 14.28 14.21 -6.10
C ALA A 55 13.24 15.34 -6.17
N GLU A 56 13.73 16.57 -6.05
CA GLU A 56 12.96 17.78 -6.34
C GLU A 56 12.98 18.04 -7.85
N ILE A 57 11.93 18.70 -8.36
CA ILE A 57 11.83 19.13 -9.77
C ILE A 57 12.39 20.52 -9.90
#